data_AF-A0A7S2FZ14-F1
#
_entry.id   AF-A0A7S2FZ14-F1
#
_cell.length_a   1.000
_cell.length_b   1.000
_cell.length_c   1.000
_cell.angle_alpha   90.00
_cell.angle_beta   90.00
_cell.angle_gamma   90.00
#
_symmetry.space_group_name_H-M   'P 1'
#
loop_
_entity.id
_entity.type
_entity.pdbx_description
1 polymer ?
#
loop_
_entity_poly.entity_id
_entity_poly.type
_entity_poly.pdbx_seq_one_letter_code
_entity_poly.pdbx_strand_id
1 'polypeptide(L)'
;CTDTSGYVETPYNARGLYLDNAASGYTIKGNVFRDAVTTGLFIHFGLNNTIENNVFFNMSNLDDSANGQWSYAHYWDSVNKSYHDVFARNIIAYFNLSYAGSTQQAIGCPSWGSCAAWKHPEFQVVDYNLYYMYNTKESSWTSLSDVTPGGDWARWTSKGFDTHSIYADPAFESGTLCVGSDSPAVQELNFMPLPRDTCTC
;
A
#
# COMPACT_ATOMS: atom_id res chain seq x y z
N CYS A 1 13.58 14.28 10.83
CA CYS A 1 14.71 15.15 11.21
C CYS A 1 14.20 16.23 12.15
N THR A 2 15.04 16.73 13.07
CA THR A 2 14.68 17.88 13.91
C THR A 2 15.25 19.16 13.30
N ASP A 3 14.47 20.24 13.32
CA ASP A 3 14.99 21.56 12.98
C ASP A 3 15.98 22.07 14.04
N THR A 4 16.54 23.26 13.83
CA THR A 4 17.46 23.90 14.77
C THR A 4 16.82 24.31 16.10
N SER A 5 15.48 24.24 16.21
CA SER A 5 14.73 24.47 17.45
C SER A 5 14.41 23.18 18.21
N GLY A 6 14.76 22.01 17.66
CA GLY A 6 14.49 20.70 18.24
C GLY A 6 13.10 20.14 17.88
N TYR A 7 12.37 20.79 16.97
CA TYR A 7 11.06 20.33 16.49
C TYR A 7 11.23 19.24 15.43
N VAL A 8 10.51 18.12 15.56
CA VAL A 8 10.52 17.06 14.54
C VAL A 8 9.75 17.58 13.31
N GLU A 9 10.47 18.00 12.27
CA GLU A 9 9.86 18.54 11.04
C GLU A 9 9.03 17.48 10.31
N THR A 10 9.58 16.26 10.21
CA THR A 10 8.88 15.05 9.77
C THR A 10 9.51 13.84 10.45
N PRO A 11 8.72 12.81 10.83
CA PRO A 11 9.30 11.55 11.24
C PRO A 11 9.92 10.89 10.00
N TYR A 12 11.23 11.01 9.89
CA TYR A 12 12.03 10.44 8.81
C TYR A 12 11.86 8.91 8.80
N ASN A 13 11.67 8.31 7.63
CA ASN A 13 11.47 6.87 7.45
C ASN A 13 10.22 6.26 8.12
N ALA A 14 9.20 7.07 8.43
CA ALA A 14 7.96 6.60 9.05
C ALA A 14 7.10 5.77 8.10
N ARG A 15 6.65 4.60 8.59
CA ARG A 15 5.78 3.66 7.87
C ARG A 15 4.48 3.50 8.63
N GLY A 16 3.35 3.31 7.93
CA GLY A 16 2.06 3.08 8.56
C GLY A 16 2.06 1.77 9.37
N LEU A 17 2.45 0.68 8.73
CA LEU A 17 2.65 -0.64 9.31
C LEU A 17 4.03 -1.17 8.91
N TYR A 18 4.83 -1.58 9.89
CA TYR A 18 6.13 -2.21 9.67
C TYR A 18 6.16 -3.56 10.41
N LEU A 19 6.11 -4.65 9.65
CA LEU A 19 6.38 -6.00 10.14
C LEU A 19 7.89 -6.28 10.00
N ASP A 20 8.64 -6.12 11.09
CA ASP A 20 10.10 -6.18 11.08
C ASP A 20 10.65 -7.59 11.36
N ASN A 21 11.83 -7.87 10.82
CA ASN A 21 12.70 -8.99 11.17
C ASN A 21 11.99 -10.36 11.23
N ALA A 22 11.32 -10.71 10.13
CA ALA A 22 10.58 -11.96 9.97
C ALA A 22 9.35 -12.15 10.88
N ALA A 23 8.71 -11.05 11.30
CA ALA A 23 7.39 -11.08 11.91
C ALA A 23 6.40 -11.93 11.08
N SER A 24 5.81 -12.95 11.71
CA SER A 24 5.06 -14.02 11.02
C SER A 24 3.78 -14.38 11.74
N GLY A 25 2.74 -14.77 10.99
CA GLY A 25 1.46 -15.25 11.53
C GLY A 25 0.55 -14.14 12.10
N TYR A 26 0.87 -12.87 11.85
CA TYR A 26 0.05 -11.76 12.34
C TYR A 26 -1.20 -11.59 11.47
N THR A 27 -2.32 -11.24 12.11
CA THR A 27 -3.50 -10.73 11.42
C THR A 27 -3.69 -9.26 11.78
N ILE A 28 -3.63 -8.39 10.78
CA ILE A 28 -3.86 -6.96 10.89
C ILE A 28 -5.12 -6.64 10.11
N LYS A 29 -6.18 -6.33 10.85
CA LYS A 29 -7.52 -6.15 10.28
C LYS A 29 -8.28 -5.00 10.92
N GLY A 30 -8.97 -4.23 10.10
CA GLY A 30 -9.89 -3.20 10.57
C GLY A 30 -9.22 -1.90 11.04
N ASN A 31 -8.04 -1.57 10.50
CA ASN A 31 -7.24 -0.42 10.96
C ASN A 31 -7.26 0.73 9.95
N VAL A 32 -6.97 1.93 10.45
CA VAL A 32 -6.63 3.09 9.63
C VAL A 32 -5.15 3.42 9.85
N PHE A 33 -4.37 3.40 8.76
CA PHE A 33 -3.03 3.93 8.72
C PHE A 33 -3.07 5.21 7.89
N ARG A 34 -2.53 6.31 8.42
CA ARG A 34 -2.55 7.60 7.70
C ARG A 34 -1.28 8.41 7.87
N ASP A 35 -1.02 9.25 6.88
CA ASP A 35 -0.02 10.32 6.92
C ASP A 35 1.43 9.82 7.16
N ALA A 36 1.74 8.58 6.76
CA ALA A 36 3.10 8.06 6.85
C ALA A 36 3.97 8.62 5.70
N VAL A 37 5.23 8.91 6.01
CA VAL A 37 6.14 9.59 5.08
C VAL A 37 6.71 8.64 4.01
N THR A 38 6.91 7.37 4.35
CA THR A 38 7.60 6.43 3.47
C THR A 38 6.65 5.48 2.75
N THR A 39 5.82 4.73 3.47
CA THR A 39 4.91 3.74 2.86
C THR A 39 3.81 3.38 3.85
N GLY A 40 2.68 2.90 3.34
CA GLY A 40 1.58 2.43 4.18
C GLY A 40 1.89 1.10 4.86
N LEU A 41 2.51 0.17 4.13
CA LEU A 41 2.90 -1.16 4.62
C LEU A 41 4.34 -1.46 4.22
N PHE A 42 5.12 -2.00 5.15
CA PHE A 42 6.40 -2.63 4.86
C PHE A 42 6.52 -3.98 5.57
N ILE A 43 6.78 -5.03 4.79
CA ILE A 43 7.05 -6.37 5.31
C ILE A 43 8.55 -6.68 5.17
N HIS A 44 9.29 -6.67 6.26
CA HIS A 44 10.71 -7.01 6.27
C HIS A 44 10.88 -8.49 6.63
N PHE A 45 10.61 -9.31 5.61
CA PHE A 45 10.51 -10.77 5.71
C PHE A 45 9.32 -11.21 6.57
N GLY A 46 9.18 -12.52 6.72
CA GLY A 46 8.16 -13.12 7.56
C GLY A 46 7.12 -13.87 6.75
N LEU A 47 6.33 -14.68 7.43
CA LEU A 47 5.50 -15.68 6.78
C LEU A 47 4.08 -15.62 7.28
N ASN A 48 3.12 -15.87 6.40
CA ASN A 48 1.71 -16.06 6.75
C ASN A 48 1.09 -14.87 7.49
N ASN A 49 1.48 -13.64 7.16
CA ASN A 49 0.80 -12.47 7.67
C ASN A 49 -0.45 -12.17 6.83
N THR A 50 -1.52 -11.76 7.48
CA THR A 50 -2.77 -11.35 6.82
C THR A 50 -3.03 -9.87 7.11
N ILE A 51 -2.99 -9.06 6.07
CA ILE A 51 -3.29 -7.63 6.09
C ILE A 51 -4.57 -7.46 5.28
N GLU A 52 -5.71 -7.40 5.97
CA GLU A 52 -7.03 -7.38 5.34
C GLU A 52 -7.93 -6.29 5.91
N ASN A 53 -8.77 -5.66 5.09
CA ASN A 53 -9.82 -4.77 5.57
C ASN A 53 -9.29 -3.56 6.34
N ASN A 54 -8.20 -2.98 5.86
CA ASN A 54 -7.61 -1.76 6.40
C ASN A 54 -7.75 -0.59 5.41
N VAL A 55 -7.65 0.64 5.94
CA VAL A 55 -7.55 1.86 5.14
C VAL A 55 -6.14 2.40 5.27
N PHE A 56 -5.44 2.54 4.15
CA PHE A 56 -4.17 3.26 4.03
C PHE A 56 -4.45 4.59 3.34
N PHE A 57 -4.22 5.69 4.04
CA PHE A 57 -4.57 7.04 3.57
C PHE A 57 -3.38 7.99 3.57
N ASN A 58 -3.18 8.73 2.48
CA ASN A 58 -2.24 9.86 2.41
C ASN A 58 -0.79 9.51 2.78
N MET A 59 -0.29 8.38 2.28
CA MET A 59 1.13 8.04 2.38
C MET A 59 1.91 8.82 1.34
N SER A 60 2.94 9.56 1.77
CA SER A 60 3.61 10.53 0.88
C SER A 60 4.65 9.90 -0.05
N ASN A 61 5.19 8.73 0.29
CA ASN A 61 6.21 8.02 -0.49
C ASN A 61 7.39 8.91 -0.89
N LEU A 62 7.81 9.79 0.04
CA LEU A 62 8.77 10.88 -0.24
C LEU A 62 10.23 10.54 0.06
N ASP A 63 10.52 9.39 0.67
CA ASP A 63 11.89 9.04 1.09
C ASP A 63 12.65 8.26 0.00
N ASP A 64 13.96 8.47 -0.10
CA ASP A 64 14.93 7.95 -1.10
C ASP A 64 14.96 6.40 -1.21
N SER A 65 14.26 5.71 -0.31
CA SER A 65 14.07 4.26 -0.39
C SER A 65 12.88 3.80 -1.24
N ALA A 66 11.98 4.71 -1.66
CA ALA A 66 11.05 4.57 -2.79
C ALA A 66 10.27 3.24 -2.92
N ASN A 67 9.31 2.98 -2.04
CA ASN A 67 8.63 1.67 -1.96
C ASN A 67 7.11 1.75 -1.93
N GLY A 68 6.52 2.33 -2.96
CA GLY A 68 5.07 2.33 -3.19
C GLY A 68 4.16 2.59 -1.98
N GLN A 69 2.88 2.26 -2.13
CA GLN A 69 1.90 2.36 -1.04
C GLN A 69 1.99 1.19 -0.06
N TRP A 70 2.42 0.04 -0.55
CA TRP A 70 2.89 -1.08 0.24
C TRP A 70 4.22 -1.57 -0.32
N SER A 71 4.96 -2.27 0.51
CA SER A 71 6.28 -2.76 0.16
C SER A 71 6.72 -3.91 1.03
N TYR A 72 7.82 -4.50 0.63
CA TYR A 72 8.43 -5.60 1.33
C TYR A 72 9.94 -5.57 1.11
N ALA A 73 10.72 -6.11 2.03
CA ALA A 73 12.16 -6.21 1.86
C ALA A 73 12.47 -7.29 0.83
N HIS A 74 13.14 -6.89 -0.24
CA HIS A 74 13.71 -7.82 -1.22
C HIS A 74 15.15 -8.12 -0.79
N TYR A 75 15.54 -9.39 -0.71
CA TYR A 75 16.92 -9.73 -0.34
C TYR A 75 17.59 -10.81 -1.19
N TRP A 76 18.91 -10.79 -1.05
CA TRP A 76 19.95 -11.42 -1.85
C TRP A 76 20.20 -12.91 -1.58
N ASP A 77 19.48 -13.55 -0.64
CA ASP A 77 19.67 -14.97 -0.31
C ASP A 77 18.36 -15.76 -0.15
N SER A 78 18.48 -17.08 -0.08
CA SER A 78 17.33 -17.99 -0.05
C SER A 78 16.63 -18.10 1.31
N VAL A 79 17.18 -17.51 2.38
CA VAL A 79 16.82 -17.79 3.77
C VAL A 79 15.90 -16.70 4.36
N ASN A 80 16.10 -15.44 3.97
CA ASN A 80 15.30 -14.32 4.46
C ASN A 80 14.25 -13.90 3.41
N LYS A 81 13.05 -14.48 3.49
CA LYS A 81 11.96 -14.22 2.53
C LYS A 81 10.66 -13.88 3.22
N SER A 82 9.88 -13.04 2.56
CA SER A 82 8.44 -12.98 2.77
C SER A 82 7.78 -14.11 2.00
N TYR A 83 6.78 -14.78 2.57
CA TYR A 83 6.07 -15.86 1.90
C TYR A 83 4.68 -16.07 2.48
N HIS A 84 3.73 -16.40 1.61
CA HIS A 84 2.35 -16.67 2.01
C HIS A 84 1.64 -15.51 2.73
N ASP A 85 2.14 -14.30 2.55
CA ASP A 85 1.45 -13.12 3.03
C ASP A 85 0.20 -12.84 2.17
N VAL A 86 -0.82 -12.29 2.81
CA VAL A 86 -2.10 -11.92 2.21
C VAL A 86 -2.28 -10.42 2.37
N PHE A 87 -2.46 -9.71 1.26
CA PHE A 87 -2.82 -8.30 1.20
C PHE A 87 -4.11 -8.16 0.39
N ALA A 88 -5.25 -8.11 1.08
CA ALA A 88 -6.55 -8.15 0.40
C ALA A 88 -7.60 -7.25 1.04
N ARG A 89 -8.59 -6.80 0.25
CA ARG A 89 -9.70 -5.98 0.76
C ARG A 89 -9.24 -4.74 1.51
N ASN A 90 -8.15 -4.14 1.10
CA ASN A 90 -7.71 -2.87 1.67
C ASN A 90 -8.17 -1.71 0.78
N ILE A 91 -8.39 -0.55 1.39
CA ILE A 91 -8.56 0.72 0.67
C ILE A 91 -7.22 1.44 0.73
N ILE A 92 -6.62 1.72 -0.42
CA ILE A 92 -5.34 2.40 -0.58
C ILE A 92 -5.61 3.73 -1.30
N ALA A 93 -5.80 4.78 -0.51
CA ALA A 93 -6.07 6.12 -1.00
C ALA A 93 -4.83 7.01 -0.79
N TYR A 94 -4.25 7.50 -1.87
CA TYR A 94 -2.96 8.19 -1.84
C TYR A 94 -2.89 9.33 -2.85
N PHE A 95 -1.94 10.23 -2.65
CA PHE A 95 -1.62 11.29 -3.59
C PHE A 95 -0.36 10.98 -4.34
N ASN A 96 -0.32 11.45 -5.58
CA ASN A 96 0.90 11.51 -6.34
C ASN A 96 1.75 12.71 -5.89
N LEU A 97 2.87 12.44 -5.23
CA LEU A 97 3.98 13.39 -5.12
C LEU A 97 5.08 12.97 -6.09
N SER A 98 5.14 13.62 -7.25
CA SER A 98 6.35 13.65 -8.05
C SER A 98 7.43 14.40 -7.27
N TYR A 99 8.21 13.73 -6.43
CA TYR A 99 9.35 14.33 -5.75
C TYR A 99 10.61 14.17 -6.60
N ALA A 100 11.28 15.29 -6.87
CA ALA A 100 12.63 15.34 -7.46
C ALA A 100 12.85 14.49 -8.74
N GLY A 101 11.85 14.37 -9.61
CA GLY A 101 11.97 13.60 -10.86
C GLY A 101 11.85 12.08 -10.69
N SER A 102 11.50 11.58 -9.50
CA SER A 102 11.07 10.19 -9.31
C SER A 102 9.58 10.08 -9.61
N THR A 103 9.23 9.19 -10.54
CA THR A 103 7.83 8.87 -10.88
C THR A 103 7.33 7.78 -9.96
N GLN A 104 7.28 8.03 -8.64
CA GLN A 104 6.89 7.01 -7.68
C GLN A 104 5.37 6.86 -7.60
N GLN A 105 4.82 6.28 -8.67
CA GLN A 105 3.41 5.95 -8.83
C GLN A 105 3.10 4.54 -8.33
N ALA A 106 4.10 3.85 -7.76
CA ALA A 106 3.99 2.44 -7.46
C ALA A 106 3.02 2.18 -6.30
N ILE A 107 2.18 1.20 -6.50
CA ILE A 107 1.32 0.60 -5.49
C ILE A 107 2.14 -0.31 -4.59
N GLY A 108 3.00 -1.13 -5.21
CA GLY A 108 3.87 -2.07 -4.53
C GLY A 108 5.27 -2.02 -5.12
N CYS A 109 6.32 -1.97 -4.29
CA CYS A 109 7.69 -2.25 -4.75
C CYS A 109 8.54 -2.96 -3.68
N PRO A 110 9.49 -3.81 -4.11
CA PRO A 110 10.59 -4.26 -3.26
C PRO A 110 11.40 -3.08 -2.73
N SER A 111 11.70 -3.11 -1.44
CA SER A 111 12.65 -2.20 -0.81
C SER A 111 14.08 -2.46 -1.21
N TRP A 112 14.83 -1.36 -1.38
CA TRP A 112 16.24 -1.35 -1.73
C TRP A 112 16.56 -2.01 -3.08
N GLY A 113 15.58 -2.06 -3.98
CA GLY A 113 15.71 -2.60 -5.34
C GLY A 113 14.81 -1.87 -6.33
N SER A 114 14.93 -2.20 -7.61
CA SER A 114 13.98 -1.68 -8.61
C SER A 114 12.65 -2.43 -8.52
N CYS A 115 11.53 -1.75 -8.78
CA CYS A 115 10.23 -2.41 -8.85
C CYS A 115 10.21 -3.58 -9.85
N ALA A 116 11.00 -3.46 -10.92
CA ALA A 116 11.22 -4.49 -11.93
C ALA A 116 12.00 -5.73 -11.45
N ALA A 117 12.54 -5.73 -10.22
CA ALA A 117 13.29 -6.85 -9.64
C ALA A 117 12.39 -7.94 -9.01
N TRP A 118 11.06 -7.81 -9.08
CA TRP A 118 10.14 -8.81 -8.54
C TRP A 118 10.33 -10.18 -9.24
N LYS A 119 10.83 -11.19 -8.50
CA LYS A 119 11.16 -12.49 -9.09
C LYS A 119 10.20 -13.63 -8.75
N HIS A 120 9.53 -13.69 -7.60
CA HIS A 120 8.71 -14.85 -7.18
C HIS A 120 7.82 -14.53 -5.95
N PRO A 121 6.82 -15.37 -5.56
CA PRO A 121 5.64 -14.93 -4.83
C PRO A 121 5.92 -14.74 -3.34
N GLU A 122 6.36 -13.54 -2.96
CA GLU A 122 6.43 -13.13 -1.55
C GLU A 122 5.04 -13.06 -0.93
N PHE A 123 4.06 -12.64 -1.73
CA PHE A 123 2.64 -12.72 -1.39
C PHE A 123 2.00 -13.95 -2.03
N GLN A 124 1.17 -14.64 -1.26
CA GLN A 124 0.24 -15.62 -1.81
C GLN A 124 -0.98 -14.94 -2.42
N VAL A 125 -1.44 -13.85 -1.82
CA VAL A 125 -2.59 -13.07 -2.31
C VAL A 125 -2.25 -11.60 -2.24
N VAL A 126 -2.36 -10.92 -3.38
CA VAL A 126 -2.54 -9.48 -3.47
C VAL A 126 -3.76 -9.30 -4.34
N ASP A 127 -4.95 -9.07 -3.78
CA ASP A 127 -6.18 -9.02 -4.56
C ASP A 127 -7.36 -8.41 -3.80
N TYR A 128 -8.42 -8.04 -4.52
CA TYR A 128 -9.62 -7.40 -3.96
C TYR A 128 -9.31 -6.09 -3.23
N ASN A 129 -8.31 -5.33 -3.66
CA ASN A 129 -7.97 -4.04 -3.09
C ASN A 129 -8.63 -2.91 -3.89
N LEU A 130 -8.97 -1.80 -3.22
CA LEU A 130 -9.37 -0.57 -3.88
C LEU A 130 -8.18 0.39 -3.88
N TYR A 131 -7.76 0.80 -5.07
CA TYR A 131 -6.73 1.82 -5.26
C TYR A 131 -7.38 3.15 -5.67
N TYR A 132 -6.98 4.24 -5.01
CA TYR A 132 -7.48 5.57 -5.32
C TYR A 132 -6.36 6.60 -5.25
N MET A 133 -5.95 7.08 -6.42
CA MET A 133 -4.98 8.17 -6.49
C MET A 133 -5.74 9.50 -6.60
N TYR A 134 -6.01 10.14 -5.47
CA TYR A 134 -6.76 11.40 -5.48
C TYR A 134 -5.94 12.47 -6.21
N ASN A 135 -6.59 13.17 -7.14
CA ASN A 135 -6.04 14.09 -8.16
C ASN A 135 -5.73 13.49 -9.55
N THR A 136 -5.90 12.19 -9.75
CA THR A 136 -5.62 11.55 -11.04
C THR A 136 -6.85 10.87 -11.64
N LYS A 137 -6.97 10.92 -12.98
CA LYS A 137 -8.00 10.19 -13.72
C LYS A 137 -7.62 8.71 -13.83
N GLU A 138 -8.61 7.82 -13.73
CA GLU A 138 -8.43 6.37 -13.87
C GLU A 138 -7.67 5.98 -15.15
N SER A 139 -8.04 6.56 -16.29
CA SER A 139 -7.38 6.31 -17.58
C SER A 139 -5.88 6.63 -17.57
N SER A 140 -5.46 7.56 -16.70
CA SER A 140 -4.06 7.89 -16.53
C SER A 140 -3.34 6.85 -15.69
N TRP A 141 -4.02 6.24 -14.72
CA TRP A 141 -3.44 5.23 -13.83
C TRP A 141 -3.14 3.91 -14.53
N THR A 142 -4.05 3.41 -15.38
CA THR A 142 -3.81 2.16 -16.14
C THR A 142 -2.73 2.30 -17.21
N SER A 143 -2.36 3.53 -17.58
CA SER A 143 -1.34 3.83 -18.58
C SER A 143 0.09 3.93 -18.03
N LEU A 144 0.25 3.79 -16.72
CA LEU A 144 1.53 3.94 -16.04
C LEU A 144 2.39 2.67 -16.21
N SER A 145 3.64 2.83 -16.65
CA SER A 145 4.56 1.73 -16.93
C SER A 145 5.12 1.04 -15.69
N ASP A 146 5.10 1.71 -14.53
CA ASP A 146 5.79 1.30 -13.31
C ASP A 146 4.90 1.49 -12.05
N VAL A 147 3.62 1.12 -12.19
CA VAL A 147 2.64 1.23 -11.10
C VAL A 147 2.65 0.02 -10.15
N THR A 148 3.28 -1.09 -10.55
CA THR A 148 3.35 -2.33 -9.74
C THR A 148 4.75 -2.95 -9.79
N PRO A 149 5.07 -3.96 -8.95
CA PRO A 149 6.29 -4.74 -9.10
C PRO A 149 6.37 -5.50 -10.44
N GLY A 150 5.23 -5.70 -11.11
CA GLY A 150 5.15 -6.32 -12.43
C GLY A 150 5.48 -5.38 -13.60
N GLY A 151 5.63 -4.07 -13.35
CA GLY A 151 5.57 -3.02 -14.37
C GLY A 151 4.17 -2.40 -14.42
N ASP A 152 3.57 -2.37 -15.61
CA ASP A 152 2.20 -1.87 -15.78
C ASP A 152 1.13 -2.78 -15.15
N TRP A 153 -0.07 -2.23 -15.01
CA TRP A 153 -1.22 -2.92 -14.41
C TRP A 153 -1.66 -4.16 -15.17
N ALA A 154 -1.61 -4.14 -16.51
CA ALA A 154 -2.02 -5.27 -17.34
C ALA A 154 -1.06 -6.46 -17.14
N ARG A 155 0.25 -6.19 -17.06
CA ARG A 155 1.26 -7.20 -16.78
C ARG A 155 1.12 -7.75 -15.36
N TRP A 156 0.81 -6.91 -14.38
CA TRP A 156 0.55 -7.31 -13.00
C TRP A 156 -0.64 -8.28 -12.90
N THR A 157 -1.78 -7.89 -13.47
CA THR A 157 -3.01 -8.71 -13.47
C THR A 157 -2.86 -9.99 -14.28
N SER A 158 -2.10 -9.98 -15.38
CA SER A 158 -1.79 -11.21 -16.14
C SER A 158 -0.99 -12.25 -15.35
N LYS A 159 -0.31 -11.84 -14.27
CA LYS A 159 0.41 -12.75 -13.34
C LYS A 159 -0.49 -13.30 -12.23
N GLY A 160 -1.77 -12.90 -12.18
CA GLY A 160 -2.75 -13.37 -11.20
C GLY A 160 -2.86 -12.52 -9.93
N PHE A 161 -2.26 -11.33 -9.90
CA PHE A 161 -2.39 -10.39 -8.79
C PHE A 161 -3.39 -9.29 -9.11
N ASP A 162 -4.12 -8.83 -8.11
CA ASP A 162 -5.08 -7.73 -8.20
C ASP A 162 -6.09 -7.92 -9.35
N THR A 163 -6.42 -9.18 -9.69
CA THR A 163 -7.35 -9.52 -10.78
C THR A 163 -8.80 -9.11 -10.49
N HIS A 164 -9.13 -8.91 -9.22
CA HIS A 164 -10.43 -8.43 -8.74
C HIS A 164 -10.33 -7.08 -8.03
N SER A 165 -9.13 -6.48 -7.97
CA SER A 165 -8.94 -5.15 -7.43
C SER A 165 -9.43 -4.09 -8.41
N ILE A 166 -9.85 -2.95 -7.88
CA ILE A 166 -10.44 -1.86 -8.66
C ILE A 166 -9.73 -0.55 -8.41
N TYR A 167 -9.77 0.32 -9.41
CA TYR A 167 -9.45 1.74 -9.24
C TYR A 167 -10.75 2.52 -9.18
N ALA A 168 -11.08 3.10 -8.03
CA ALA A 168 -12.34 3.83 -7.85
C ALA A 168 -12.23 4.84 -6.70
N ASP A 169 -13.11 5.84 -6.67
CA ASP A 169 -13.26 6.67 -5.47
C ASP A 169 -13.85 5.82 -4.33
N PRO A 170 -13.24 5.75 -3.14
CA PRO A 170 -13.76 4.99 -2.02
C PRO A 170 -15.11 5.49 -1.50
N ALA A 171 -15.54 6.70 -1.91
CA ALA A 171 -16.73 7.38 -1.39
C ALA A 171 -16.66 7.57 0.14
N PHE A 172 -15.55 8.15 0.62
CA PHE A 172 -15.41 8.46 2.04
C PHE A 172 -16.50 9.45 2.51
N GLU A 173 -17.07 9.19 3.69
CA GLU A 173 -17.94 10.14 4.38
C GLU A 173 -17.18 11.45 4.63
N SER A 174 -17.82 12.59 4.38
CA SER A 174 -17.20 13.91 4.47
C SER A 174 -16.50 14.14 5.82
N GLY A 175 -15.20 14.50 5.75
CA GLY A 175 -14.37 14.78 6.92
C GLY A 175 -13.91 13.53 7.69
N THR A 176 -14.05 12.34 7.13
CA THR A 176 -13.67 11.07 7.77
C THR A 176 -13.02 10.14 6.74
N LEU A 177 -12.58 8.97 7.20
CA LEU A 177 -12.15 7.84 6.38
C LEU A 177 -13.14 6.66 6.45
N CYS A 178 -14.37 6.93 6.89
CA CYS A 178 -15.43 5.95 6.93
C CYS A 178 -16.03 5.77 5.53
N VAL A 179 -16.46 4.55 5.20
CA VAL A 179 -17.16 4.25 3.94
C VAL A 179 -18.53 3.65 4.22
N GLY A 180 -19.52 4.08 3.45
CA GLY A 180 -20.90 3.58 3.54
C GLY A 180 -21.13 2.31 2.69
N SER A 181 -22.36 1.79 2.74
CA SER A 181 -22.78 0.62 1.95
C SER A 181 -22.81 0.87 0.43
N ASP A 182 -22.75 2.14 0.02
CA ASP A 182 -22.68 2.60 -1.36
C ASP A 182 -21.25 2.69 -1.90
N SER A 183 -20.23 2.53 -1.03
CA SER A 183 -18.83 2.52 -1.45
C SER A 183 -18.53 1.32 -2.37
N PRO A 184 -17.78 1.51 -3.46
CA PRO A 184 -17.36 0.41 -4.32
C PRO A 184 -16.50 -0.62 -3.57
N ALA A 185 -15.76 -0.20 -2.53
CA ALA A 185 -15.05 -1.16 -1.67
C ALA A 185 -16.00 -2.14 -0.99
N VAL A 186 -17.15 -1.65 -0.53
CA VAL A 186 -18.16 -2.49 0.15
C VAL A 186 -18.92 -3.34 -0.87
N GLN A 187 -19.34 -2.74 -1.98
CA GLN A 187 -20.19 -3.41 -2.98
C GLN A 187 -19.45 -4.46 -3.82
N GLU A 188 -18.21 -4.18 -4.21
CA GLU A 188 -17.48 -5.01 -5.18
C GLU A 188 -16.43 -5.90 -4.50
N LEU A 189 -15.83 -5.43 -3.41
CA LEU A 189 -14.69 -6.11 -2.78
C LEU A 189 -15.03 -6.78 -1.45
N ASN A 190 -16.26 -6.62 -0.97
CA ASN A 190 -16.71 -7.05 0.37
C ASN A 190 -15.86 -6.44 1.49
N PHE A 191 -15.43 -5.19 1.34
CA PHE A 191 -14.88 -4.43 2.45
C PHE A 191 -15.93 -4.28 3.55
N MET A 192 -15.57 -4.62 4.77
CA MET A 192 -16.38 -4.42 5.96
C MET A 192 -16.13 -3.00 6.48
N PRO A 193 -17.15 -2.12 6.49
CA PRO A 193 -17.01 -0.78 7.07
C PRO A 193 -16.38 -0.81 8.47
N LEU A 194 -15.45 0.10 8.71
CA LEU A 194 -14.76 0.20 9.99
C LEU A 194 -15.69 0.78 11.06
N PRO A 195 -15.48 0.44 12.34
CA PRO A 195 -16.14 1.14 13.45
C PRO A 195 -15.93 2.65 13.36
N ARG A 196 -16.96 3.43 13.68
CA ARG A 196 -16.95 4.89 13.46
C ARG A 196 -15.81 5.57 14.22
N ASP A 197 -15.57 5.18 15.46
CA ASP A 197 -14.44 5.64 16.29
C ASP A 197 -13.05 5.34 15.70
N THR A 198 -12.95 4.35 14.82
CA THR A 198 -11.71 3.99 14.12
C THR A 198 -11.49 4.85 12.87
N CYS A 199 -12.54 5.28 12.18
CA CYS A 199 -12.44 5.97 10.90
C CYS A 199 -12.72 7.49 10.93
N THR A 200 -13.10 8.07 12.07
CA THR A 200 -13.35 9.52 12.24
C THR A 200 -12.18 10.31 12.80
N CYS A 201 -10.93 9.92 12.52
CA CYS A 201 -9.72 10.50 13.10
C CYS A 201 -9.44 11.95 12.67
#